data_AF-A0AAV5H7J9-F1
#
_entry.id   AF-A0AAV5H7J9-F1
#
_cell.length_a   1.000
_cell.length_b   1.000
_cell.length_c   1.000
_cell.angle_alpha   90.00
_cell.angle_beta   90.00
_cell.angle_gamma   90.00
#
_symmetry.space_group_name_H-M   'P 1'
#
loop_
_entity.id
_entity.type
_entity.pdbx_description
1 polymer ?
#
loop_
_entity_poly.entity_id
_entity_poly.type
_entity_poly.pdbx_seq_one_letter_code
_entity_poly.pdbx_strand_id
1 'polypeptide(L)'
;MHSVANTIKVIDRLDFPILPTYEDNIMGMLLPSYYEYLEQSDKTVKNARKVVLAQGKTKCSLCGCDLEEVYLGRANELLEAHIMLPIAQISRREKITLSDILFLCPACHKLAHTAPELIEEQNLRELVKGR
;
A
#
# COMPACT_ATOMS: atom_id res chain seq x y z
N MET A 1 -20.02 -20.18 3.07
CA MET A 1 -19.54 -19.60 1.79
C MET A 1 -20.66 -19.17 0.85
N HIS A 2 -21.76 -19.93 0.70
CA HIS A 2 -22.90 -19.52 -0.15
C HIS A 2 -23.69 -18.29 0.38
N SER A 3 -23.71 -18.03 1.69
CA SER A 3 -24.44 -16.87 2.23
C SER A 3 -23.76 -15.54 1.90
N VAL A 4 -22.44 -15.43 2.11
CA VAL A 4 -21.68 -14.19 1.83
C VAL A 4 -21.77 -13.81 0.36
N ALA A 5 -21.60 -14.78 -0.55
CA ALA A 5 -21.70 -14.54 -1.99
C ALA A 5 -23.11 -14.08 -2.42
N ASN A 6 -24.17 -14.65 -1.81
CA ASN A 6 -25.54 -14.20 -2.05
C ASN A 6 -25.79 -12.81 -1.45
N THR A 7 -25.27 -12.52 -0.26
CA THR A 7 -25.40 -11.20 0.38
C THR A 7 -24.73 -10.11 -0.46
N ILE A 8 -23.53 -10.36 -1.02
CA ILE A 8 -22.86 -9.41 -1.92
C ILE A 8 -23.73 -9.10 -3.14
N LYS A 9 -24.32 -10.13 -3.77
CA LYS A 9 -25.23 -9.95 -4.92
C LYS A 9 -26.52 -9.20 -4.58
N VAL A 10 -26.98 -9.31 -3.33
CA VAL A 10 -28.16 -8.57 -2.84
C VAL A 10 -27.80 -7.10 -2.62
N ILE A 11 -26.64 -6.83 -2.01
CA ILE A 11 -26.17 -5.47 -1.71
C ILE A 11 -25.77 -4.71 -2.97
N ASP A 12 -25.14 -5.36 -3.95
CA ASP A 12 -24.75 -4.78 -5.25
C ASP A 12 -25.93 -4.15 -6.02
N ARG A 13 -27.15 -4.61 -5.75
CA ARG A 13 -28.39 -4.13 -6.37
C ARG A 13 -29.10 -3.05 -5.58
N LEU A 14 -28.55 -2.63 -4.44
CA LEU A 14 -29.11 -1.54 -3.65
C LEU A 14 -28.59 -0.22 -4.23
N ASP A 15 -29.51 0.68 -4.57
CA ASP A 15 -29.16 2.06 -4.88
C ASP A 15 -28.71 2.75 -3.60
N PHE A 16 -27.39 2.82 -3.40
CA PHE A 16 -26.82 3.64 -2.35
C PHE A 16 -26.98 5.10 -2.73
N PRO A 17 -27.62 5.94 -1.89
CA PRO A 17 -27.71 7.36 -2.19
C PRO A 17 -26.30 7.94 -2.23
N ILE A 18 -25.89 8.41 -3.41
CA ILE A 18 -24.70 9.26 -3.54
C ILE A 18 -25.08 10.58 -2.89
N LEU A 19 -24.65 10.77 -1.64
CA LEU A 19 -24.90 12.01 -0.90
C LEU A 19 -24.18 13.17 -1.62
N PRO A 20 -24.89 14.22 -2.05
CA PRO A 20 -24.25 15.35 -2.69
C PRO A 20 -23.71 16.30 -1.61
N THR A 21 -22.41 16.57 -1.63
CA THR A 21 -21.84 17.93 -1.51
C THR A 21 -20.41 17.91 -2.05
N TYR A 22 -20.10 18.93 -2.84
CA TYR A 22 -18.91 19.03 -3.71
C TYR A 22 -17.87 20.02 -3.16
N GLU A 23 -17.98 20.50 -1.92
CA GLU A 23 -17.00 21.40 -1.33
C GLU A 23 -15.91 20.59 -0.59
N ASP A 24 -14.86 20.27 -1.36
CA ASP A 24 -13.45 20.21 -0.96
C ASP A 24 -12.98 19.12 0.02
N ASN A 25 -13.50 17.90 -0.11
CA ASN A 25 -12.81 16.62 0.12
C ASN A 25 -13.87 15.52 0.20
N ILE A 26 -14.36 15.05 -0.95
CA ILE A 26 -15.20 13.85 -0.97
C ILE A 26 -14.34 12.68 -0.44
N MET A 27 -14.49 12.41 0.85
CA MET A 27 -14.25 11.15 1.54
C MET A 27 -12.96 10.44 1.09
N GLY A 28 -11.85 10.84 1.70
CA GLY A 28 -10.50 10.31 1.49
C GLY A 28 -10.48 8.80 1.26
N MET A 29 -9.99 8.41 0.08
CA MET A 29 -9.48 7.08 -0.27
C MET A 29 -9.06 6.99 -1.75
N LEU A 30 -9.56 7.82 -2.67
CA LEU A 30 -9.23 7.65 -4.10
C LEU A 30 -7.73 7.73 -4.40
N LEU A 31 -7.05 8.68 -3.74
CA LEU A 31 -5.62 8.88 -3.89
C LEU A 31 -4.81 7.71 -3.26
N PRO A 32 -4.99 7.35 -1.97
CA PRO A 32 -4.42 6.12 -1.40
C PRO A 32 -4.75 4.84 -2.18
N SER A 33 -5.99 4.65 -2.62
CA SER A 33 -6.39 3.46 -3.38
C SER A 33 -5.71 3.39 -4.74
N TYR A 34 -5.46 4.52 -5.40
CA TYR A 34 -4.68 4.53 -6.64
C TYR A 34 -3.20 4.17 -6.39
N TYR A 35 -2.62 4.62 -5.27
CA TYR A 35 -1.29 4.17 -4.85
C TYR A 35 -1.22 2.68 -4.61
N GLU A 36 -2.12 2.15 -3.77
CA GLU A 36 -2.19 0.72 -3.48
C GLU A 36 -2.36 -0.09 -4.77
N TYR A 37 -3.15 0.41 -5.72
CA TYR A 37 -3.28 -0.20 -7.04
C TYR A 37 -1.95 -0.23 -7.80
N LEU A 38 -1.21 0.88 -7.87
CA LEU A 38 0.07 0.93 -8.56
C LEU A 38 1.11 0.02 -7.90
N GLU A 39 1.16 -0.01 -6.58
CA GLU A 39 2.06 -0.87 -5.78
C GLU A 39 1.82 -2.37 -6.02
N GLN A 40 0.61 -2.74 -6.44
CA GLN A 40 0.24 -4.13 -6.74
C GLN A 40 0.28 -4.48 -8.23
N SER A 41 0.10 -3.48 -9.11
CA SER A 41 -0.10 -3.67 -10.54
C SER A 41 1.13 -3.31 -11.39
N ASP A 42 1.94 -2.34 -10.97
CA ASP A 42 3.10 -1.89 -11.73
C ASP A 42 4.12 -3.01 -11.93
N LYS A 43 4.62 -3.15 -13.16
CA LYS A 43 5.50 -4.25 -13.55
C LYS A 43 6.85 -4.20 -12.80
N THR A 44 7.41 -3.01 -12.62
CA THR A 44 8.67 -2.82 -11.89
C THR A 44 8.47 -3.21 -10.43
N VAL A 45 7.39 -2.72 -9.80
CA VAL A 45 7.08 -3.01 -8.40
C VAL A 45 6.87 -4.51 -8.17
N LYS A 46 6.05 -5.17 -9.00
CA LYS A 46 5.81 -6.61 -8.89
C LYS A 46 7.08 -7.43 -9.03
N ASN A 47 7.95 -7.07 -9.98
CA ASN A 47 9.20 -7.77 -10.18
C ASN A 47 10.17 -7.54 -9.01
N ALA A 48 10.26 -6.31 -8.51
CA ALA A 48 11.07 -5.98 -7.34
C ALA A 48 10.63 -6.81 -6.12
N ARG A 49 9.33 -6.86 -5.84
CA ARG A 49 8.76 -7.65 -4.74
C ARG A 49 9.08 -9.14 -4.90
N LYS A 50 8.88 -9.71 -6.09
CA LYS A 50 9.23 -11.13 -6.35
C LYS A 50 10.70 -11.42 -6.06
N VAL A 51 11.61 -10.56 -6.48
CA VAL A 51 13.05 -10.74 -6.24
C VAL A 51 13.38 -10.67 -4.75
N VAL A 52 12.80 -9.70 -4.03
CA VAL A 52 13.01 -9.55 -2.58
C VAL A 52 12.49 -10.76 -1.81
N LEU A 53 11.28 -11.23 -2.13
CA LEU A 53 10.70 -12.41 -1.48
C LEU A 53 11.47 -13.70 -1.82
N ALA A 54 11.95 -13.86 -3.06
CA ALA A 54 12.78 -15.00 -3.46
C ALA A 54 14.13 -15.06 -2.72
N GLN A 55 14.60 -13.91 -2.22
CA GLN A 55 15.80 -13.82 -1.36
C GLN A 55 15.50 -14.11 0.12
N GLY A 56 14.25 -14.43 0.47
CA GLY A 56 13.82 -14.63 1.86
C GLY A 56 13.87 -13.36 2.70
N LYS A 57 13.84 -12.18 2.07
CA LYS A 57 13.87 -10.90 2.80
C LYS A 57 12.48 -10.53 3.28
N THR A 58 12.33 -10.40 4.59
CA THR A 58 11.07 -10.10 5.29
C THR A 58 11.19 -8.90 6.24
N LYS A 59 12.32 -8.21 6.21
CA LYS A 59 12.60 -7.04 7.05
C LYS A 59 12.04 -5.76 6.47
N CYS A 60 11.22 -5.06 7.26
CA CYS A 60 10.70 -3.73 6.94
C CYS A 60 11.85 -2.70 6.85
N SER A 61 11.94 -1.98 5.74
CA SER A 61 12.94 -0.92 5.52
C SER A 61 12.75 0.31 6.41
N LEU A 62 11.56 0.48 6.98
CA LEU A 62 11.23 1.60 7.86
C LEU A 62 11.47 1.27 9.34
N CYS A 63 10.69 0.34 9.92
CA CYS A 63 10.77 0.03 11.34
C CYS A 63 11.76 -1.08 11.70
N GLY A 64 12.37 -1.76 10.73
CA GLY A 64 13.30 -2.85 10.97
C GLY A 64 12.67 -4.16 11.47
N CYS A 65 11.34 -4.23 11.61
CA CYS A 65 10.64 -5.46 11.98
C CYS A 65 10.90 -6.54 10.92
N ASP A 66 11.40 -7.70 11.35
CA ASP A 66 11.42 -8.91 10.53
C ASP A 66 10.09 -9.66 10.69
N LEU A 67 9.33 -9.75 9.60
CA LEU A 67 8.03 -10.42 9.62
C LEU A 67 8.16 -11.93 9.84
N GLU A 68 9.25 -12.55 9.38
CA GLU A 68 9.46 -13.99 9.50
C GLU A 68 9.78 -14.39 10.95
N GLU A 69 10.56 -13.57 11.65
CA GLU A 69 10.79 -13.73 13.09
C GLU A 69 9.50 -13.61 13.90
N VAL A 70 8.60 -12.70 13.50
CA VAL A 70 7.34 -12.45 14.21
C VAL A 70 6.28 -13.53 13.93
N TYR A 71 6.18 -14.01 12.68
CA TYR A 71 5.07 -14.86 12.23
C TYR A 71 5.47 -16.29 11.79
N LEU A 72 6.74 -16.68 11.93
CA LEU A 72 7.25 -18.06 11.88
C LEU A 72 6.74 -18.90 10.69
N GLY A 73 7.20 -18.62 9.47
CA GLY A 73 6.86 -19.42 8.28
C GLY A 73 5.60 -18.96 7.54
N ARG A 74 4.83 -18.03 8.11
CA ARG A 74 3.59 -17.50 7.50
C ARG A 74 3.73 -16.07 6.98
N ALA A 75 4.93 -15.50 7.05
CA ALA A 75 5.16 -14.08 6.78
C ALA A 75 5.76 -13.78 5.41
N ASN A 76 6.15 -14.81 4.65
CA ASN A 76 6.85 -14.67 3.37
C ASN A 76 6.11 -13.86 2.30
N GLU A 77 4.83 -13.55 2.47
CA GLU A 77 4.06 -12.69 1.56
C GLU A 77 3.53 -11.42 2.22
N LEU A 78 3.82 -11.18 3.51
CA LEU A 78 3.32 -10.01 4.23
C LEU A 78 4.15 -8.75 4.00
N LEU A 79 5.32 -8.86 3.38
CA LEU A 79 6.12 -7.69 3.02
C LEU A 79 5.51 -7.00 1.79
N GLU A 80 5.16 -5.74 1.95
CA GLU A 80 4.45 -4.92 0.98
C GLU A 80 5.40 -3.94 0.32
N ALA A 81 5.21 -3.70 -0.98
CA ALA A 81 5.96 -2.67 -1.68
C ALA A 81 5.24 -1.33 -1.54
N HIS A 82 5.99 -0.26 -1.31
CA HIS A 82 5.50 1.11 -1.16
C HIS A 82 6.19 2.00 -2.18
N ILE A 83 5.45 2.80 -2.94
CA ILE A 83 6.03 3.78 -3.87
C ILE A 83 6.19 5.11 -3.13
N MET A 84 7.43 5.59 -3.00
CA MET A 84 7.76 6.81 -2.27
C MET A 84 7.51 8.11 -3.04
N LEU A 85 6.97 8.04 -4.25
CA LEU A 85 6.77 9.22 -5.10
C LEU A 85 5.39 9.82 -4.90
N PRO A 86 5.27 11.14 -4.68
CA PRO A 86 3.99 11.84 -4.79
C PRO A 86 3.33 11.64 -6.16
N ILE A 87 2.00 11.57 -6.25
CA ILE A 87 1.27 11.22 -7.48
C ILE A 87 1.54 12.24 -8.59
N ALA A 88 1.70 13.50 -8.20
CA ALA A 88 2.09 14.56 -9.11
C ALA A 88 3.46 14.32 -9.76
N GLN A 89 4.36 13.58 -9.12
CA GLN A 89 5.64 13.16 -9.70
C GLN A 89 5.49 11.90 -10.54
N ILE A 90 4.68 10.93 -10.10
CA ILE A 90 4.39 9.71 -10.86
C ILE A 90 3.81 10.07 -12.24
N SER A 91 2.83 10.99 -12.29
CA SER A 91 2.19 11.41 -13.54
C SER A 91 3.11 12.16 -14.50
N ARG A 92 4.19 12.77 -14.00
CA ARG A 92 5.19 13.49 -14.79
C ARG A 92 6.35 12.60 -15.24
N ARG A 93 6.51 11.42 -14.64
CA ARG A 93 7.55 10.47 -14.98
C ARG A 93 7.01 9.41 -15.92
N GLU A 94 7.86 8.94 -16.83
CA GLU A 94 7.47 7.84 -17.72
C GLU A 94 7.44 6.49 -17.00
N LYS A 95 8.27 6.29 -15.96
CA LYS A 95 8.48 4.99 -15.30
C LYS A 95 8.84 5.12 -13.82
N ILE A 96 8.35 4.17 -13.02
CA ILE A 96 8.79 3.90 -11.65
C ILE A 96 10.11 3.10 -11.71
N THR A 97 11.06 3.45 -10.86
CA THR A 97 12.37 2.80 -10.75
C THR A 97 12.50 2.05 -9.42
N LEU A 98 13.53 1.20 -9.29
CA LEU A 98 13.76 0.44 -8.04
C LEU A 98 14.07 1.35 -6.85
N SER A 99 14.69 2.51 -7.07
CA SER A 99 14.97 3.48 -6.00
C SER A 99 13.73 4.22 -5.52
N ASP A 100 12.61 4.13 -6.23
CA ASP A 100 11.34 4.75 -5.83
C ASP A 100 10.51 3.83 -4.92
N ILE A 101 11.01 2.62 -4.60
CA ILE A 101 10.26 1.57 -3.91
C ILE A 101 10.88 1.25 -2.55
N LEU A 102 10.05 1.20 -1.51
CA LEU A 102 10.38 0.63 -0.20
C LEU A 102 9.64 -0.68 0.04
N PHE A 103 10.21 -1.52 0.90
CA PHE A 103 9.54 -2.72 1.38
C PHE A 103 9.16 -2.55 2.85
N LEU A 104 7.86 -2.48 3.12
CA LEU A 104 7.30 -2.15 4.42
C LEU A 104 6.53 -3.33 5.01
N CYS A 105 6.45 -3.39 6.34
CA CYS A 105 5.48 -4.27 6.99
C CYS A 105 4.06 -3.70 6.87
N PRO A 106 3.01 -4.52 7.04
CA PRO A 106 1.63 -4.07 6.83
C PRO A 106 1.22 -2.87 7.68
N ALA A 107 1.77 -2.75 8.90
CA ALA A 107 1.48 -1.61 9.76
C ALA A 107 2.15 -0.31 9.27
N CYS A 108 3.41 -0.38 8.81
CA CYS A 108 4.13 0.77 8.27
C CYS A 108 3.59 1.18 6.91
N HIS A 109 3.22 0.21 6.07
CA HIS A 109 2.57 0.46 4.79
C HIS A 109 1.21 1.15 4.98
N LYS A 110 0.40 0.63 5.93
CA LYS A 110 -0.86 1.29 6.27
C LYS A 110 -0.67 2.73 6.74
N LEU A 111 0.36 3.00 7.55
CA LEU A 111 0.69 4.35 8.00
C LEU A 111 1.04 5.28 6.82
N ALA A 112 1.82 4.79 5.86
CA ALA A 112 2.21 5.56 4.67
C ALA A 112 1.02 6.05 3.85
N HIS A 113 -0.04 5.25 3.80
CA HIS A 113 -1.28 5.57 3.08
C HIS A 113 -2.33 6.30 3.94
N THR A 114 -1.99 6.76 5.16
CA THR A 114 -2.93 7.56 5.98
C THR A 114 -3.02 9.02 5.56
N ALA A 115 -1.98 9.58 4.95
CA ALA A 115 -1.98 10.97 4.48
C ALA A 115 -1.00 11.16 3.29
N PRO A 116 -1.29 12.08 2.35
CA PRO A 116 -0.46 12.27 1.16
C PRO A 116 1.01 12.63 1.44
N GLU A 117 1.28 13.38 2.50
CA GLU A 117 2.63 13.73 2.93
C GLU A 117 3.42 12.53 3.45
N LEU A 118 2.75 11.48 3.94
CA LEU A 118 3.39 10.28 4.49
C LEU A 118 3.73 9.24 3.42
N ILE A 119 3.56 9.57 2.15
CA ILE A 119 3.99 8.72 1.05
C ILE A 119 5.51 8.77 0.93
N GLU A 120 6.11 9.91 1.23
CA GLU A 120 7.56 10.08 1.16
C GLU A 120 8.22 9.45 2.39
N GLU A 121 9.32 8.72 2.16
CA GLU A 121 10.07 8.04 3.23
C GLU A 121 10.53 8.98 4.34
N GLN A 122 10.96 10.18 3.98
CA GLN A 122 11.47 11.15 4.94
C GLN A 122 10.44 11.46 6.03
N ASN A 123 9.19 11.72 5.63
CA ASN A 123 8.11 12.06 6.55
C ASN A 123 7.69 10.84 7.39
N LEU A 124 7.72 9.64 6.80
CA LEU A 124 7.49 8.39 7.53
C LEU A 124 8.51 8.14 8.64
N ARG A 125 9.79 8.42 8.39
CA ARG A 125 10.88 8.21 9.36
C ARG A 125 10.75 9.10 10.58
N GLU A 126 10.07 10.24 10.49
CA GLU A 126 9.80 11.10 11.64
C GLU A 126 8.78 10.49 12.61
N LEU A 127 7.89 9.63 12.12
CA LEU A 127 6.79 9.05 12.89
C LEU A 127 7.08 7.64 13.43
N VAL A 128 8.05 6.93 12.85
CA VAL A 128 8.32 5.53 13.16
C VAL A 128 9.65 5.37 13.89
N LYS A 129 9.59 4.91 15.13
CA LYS A 129 10.79 4.43 15.85
C LYS A 129 11.18 3.05 15.33
N GLY A 130 12.42 2.92 14.87
CA GLY A 130 13.00 1.63 14.50
C GLY A 130 13.07 0.68 15.70
N ARG A 131 12.98 -0.62 15.41
CA ARG A 131 13.23 -1.71 16.36
C ARG A 131 14.70 -2.09 16.40
#